data_AF-A0A3D1ASP8-F1
#
_entry.id   AF-A0A3D1ASP8-F1
#
_cell.length_a   1.000
_cell.length_b   1.000
_cell.length_c   1.000
_cell.angle_alpha   90.00
_cell.angle_beta   90.00
_cell.angle_gamma   90.00
#
_symmetry.space_group_name_H-M   'P 1'
#
loop_
_entity.id
_entity.type
_entity.pdbx_description
1 polymer ?
#
loop_
_entity_poly.entity_id
_entity_poly.type
_entity_poly.pdbx_seq_one_letter_code
_entity_poly.pdbx_strand_id
1 'polypeptide(L)'
;FVIAFLPGEIFFSAAVQQDPELIEYGVQNRVMLATPTTLIALLKAVAYGWNQEKLARNAQEIRSLGIQMYDRIRKFAEHYDDVGKALDNAQNAFAKGRRSMDTRLLATARKLEDLGAAPANAGALPAVLSFGIDDESGSDAGRSREAAGA
;
A
#
# COMPACT_ATOMS: atom_id res chain seq x y z
N PHE A 1 -15.19 -36.06 21.83
CA PHE A 1 -16.58 -36.52 22.00
C PHE A 1 -16.97 -37.33 20.79
N VAL A 2 -17.81 -38.34 20.98
CA VAL A 2 -18.47 -39.09 19.90
C VAL A 2 -19.94 -38.72 19.94
N ILE A 3 -20.59 -38.62 18.77
CA ILE A 3 -22.02 -38.33 18.70
C ILE A 3 -22.75 -39.66 18.47
N ALA A 4 -23.62 -40.03 19.41
CA ALA A 4 -24.52 -41.17 19.29
C ALA A 4 -25.86 -40.66 18.75
N PHE A 5 -26.15 -40.99 17.50
CA PHE A 5 -27.35 -40.52 16.82
C PHE A 5 -28.58 -41.39 17.17
N LEU A 6 -29.68 -40.74 17.55
CA LEU A 6 -31.00 -41.35 17.71
C LEU A 6 -31.93 -40.88 16.59
N PRO A 7 -32.59 -41.78 15.83
CA PRO A 7 -33.38 -41.44 14.64
C PRO A 7 -34.77 -40.85 14.95
N GLY A 8 -34.90 -40.06 16.01
CA GLY A 8 -36.15 -39.39 16.37
C GLY A 8 -36.17 -38.85 17.80
N GLU A 9 -36.85 -37.71 17.98
CA GLU A 9 -36.97 -37.04 19.29
C GLU A 9 -37.73 -37.91 20.31
N ILE A 10 -38.68 -38.72 19.82
CA ILE A 10 -39.52 -39.59 20.67
C ILE A 10 -38.67 -40.66 21.37
N PHE A 11 -37.71 -41.25 20.66
CA PHE A 11 -36.80 -42.25 21.25
C PHE A 11 -35.92 -41.64 22.34
N PHE A 12 -35.45 -40.41 22.12
CA PHE A 12 -34.65 -39.68 23.10
C PHE A 12 -35.47 -39.36 24.36
N SER A 13 -36.68 -38.81 24.20
CA SER A 13 -37.58 -38.50 25.31
C SER A 13 -37.94 -39.75 26.12
N ALA A 14 -38.29 -40.85 25.44
CA ALA A 14 -38.60 -42.11 26.10
C ALA A 14 -37.40 -42.67 26.89
N ALA A 15 -36.19 -42.59 26.34
CA ALA A 15 -34.98 -43.04 27.02
C ALA A 15 -34.68 -42.22 28.28
N VAL A 16 -34.78 -40.89 28.20
CA VAL A 16 -34.54 -40.00 29.36
C VAL A 16 -35.65 -40.12 30.42
N GLN A 17 -36.89 -40.41 30.03
CA GLN A 17 -37.97 -40.70 31.00
C GLN A 17 -37.70 -41.97 31.80
N GLN A 18 -37.12 -42.99 31.16
CA GLN A 18 -36.79 -44.25 31.81
C GLN A 18 -35.52 -44.15 32.66
N ASP A 19 -34.53 -43.38 32.20
CA ASP A 19 -33.27 -43.11 32.90
C ASP A 19 -32.92 -41.61 32.81
N PRO A 20 -33.27 -40.82 33.84
CA PRO A 20 -32.99 -39.38 33.86
C PRO A 20 -31.50 -39.02 33.88
N GLU A 21 -30.63 -39.92 34.35
CA GLU A 21 -29.18 -39.67 34.45
C GLU A 21 -28.45 -39.97 33.12
N LEU A 22 -29.15 -40.50 32.12
CA LEU A 22 -28.59 -40.95 30.84
C LEU A 22 -27.77 -39.87 30.11
N ILE A 23 -28.24 -38.61 30.14
CA ILE A 23 -27.53 -37.49 29.50
C ILE A 23 -26.19 -37.25 30.19
N GLU A 24 -26.20 -37.21 31.52
CA GLU A 24 -25.04 -36.89 32.34
C GLU A 24 -24.01 -38.02 32.28
N TYR A 25 -24.49 -39.28 32.32
CA TYR A 25 -23.69 -40.47 32.05
C TYR A 25 -23.02 -40.41 30.68
N GLY A 26 -23.77 -40.04 29.62
CA GLY A 26 -23.22 -39.88 28.28
C GLY A 26 -22.11 -38.82 28.23
N VAL A 27 -22.36 -37.64 28.81
CA VAL A 27 -21.40 -36.53 28.83
C VAL A 27 -20.11 -36.93 29.56
N GLN A 28 -20.20 -37.57 30.72
CA GLN A 28 -19.03 -38.07 31.47
C GLN A 28 -18.19 -39.06 30.65
N ASN A 29 -18.85 -39.88 29.83
CA ASN A 29 -18.21 -40.84 28.93
C ASN A 29 -17.84 -40.26 27.55
N ARG A 30 -17.93 -38.94 27.37
CA ARG A 30 -17.66 -38.24 26.11
C ARG A 30 -18.55 -38.69 24.94
N VAL A 31 -19.77 -39.15 25.22
CA VAL A 31 -20.79 -39.52 24.24
C VAL A 31 -21.95 -38.54 24.34
N MET A 32 -22.17 -37.74 23.30
CA MET A 32 -23.37 -36.90 23.20
C MET A 32 -24.46 -37.64 22.45
N LEU A 33 -25.60 -37.83 23.10
CA LEU A 33 -26.82 -38.24 22.42
C LEU A 33 -27.31 -37.09 21.55
N ALA A 34 -27.55 -37.36 20.27
CA ALA A 34 -28.08 -36.38 19.35
C ALA A 34 -29.25 -36.96 18.54
N THR A 35 -30.35 -36.24 18.56
CA THR A 35 -31.49 -36.37 17.65
C THR A 35 -31.22 -35.61 16.34
N PRO A 36 -32.06 -35.73 15.30
CA PRO A 36 -31.86 -34.99 14.04
C PRO A 36 -31.70 -33.49 14.26
N THR A 37 -32.49 -32.89 15.15
CA THR A 37 -32.46 -31.45 15.43
C THR A 37 -31.16 -31.04 16.11
N THR A 38 -30.75 -31.78 17.13
CA THR A 38 -29.55 -31.47 17.92
C THR A 38 -28.27 -31.79 17.14
N LEU A 39 -28.25 -32.82 16.29
CA LEU A 39 -27.16 -33.07 15.36
C LEU A 39 -26.97 -31.90 14.38
N ILE A 40 -28.04 -31.40 13.78
CA ILE A 40 -27.98 -30.23 12.89
C ILE A 40 -27.43 -29.00 13.64
N ALA A 41 -27.86 -28.77 14.88
CA ALA A 41 -27.37 -27.67 15.71
C ALA A 41 -25.86 -27.80 16.00
N LEU A 42 -25.39 -29.00 16.38
CA LEU A 42 -23.97 -29.28 16.61
C LEU A 42 -23.13 -29.09 15.35
N LEU A 43 -23.60 -29.60 14.20
CA LEU A 43 -22.91 -29.43 12.92
C LEU A 43 -22.84 -27.96 12.50
N LYS A 44 -23.92 -27.18 12.71
CA LYS A 44 -23.90 -25.73 12.50
C LYS A 44 -22.88 -25.04 13.40
N ALA A 45 -22.83 -25.38 14.69
CA ALA A 45 -21.85 -24.84 15.63
C ALA A 45 -20.40 -25.13 15.19
N VAL A 46 -20.12 -26.36 14.73
CA VAL A 46 -18.81 -26.73 14.17
C VAL A 46 -18.49 -25.91 12.92
N ALA A 47 -19.44 -25.79 11.99
CA ALA A 47 -19.26 -25.00 10.77
C ALA A 47 -18.98 -23.52 11.07
N TYR A 48 -19.69 -22.93 12.05
CA TYR A 48 -19.42 -21.58 12.52
C TYR A 48 -18.03 -21.47 13.17
N GLY A 49 -17.63 -22.46 13.98
CA GLY A 49 -16.30 -22.52 14.59
C GLY A 49 -15.18 -22.50 13.55
N TRP A 50 -15.28 -23.33 12.50
CA TRP A 50 -14.29 -23.33 11.42
C TRP A 50 -14.26 -22.01 10.64
N ASN A 51 -15.41 -21.38 10.41
CA ASN A 51 -15.45 -20.10 9.72
C ASN A 51 -14.81 -18.99 10.57
N GLN A 52 -15.06 -18.97 11.89
CA GLN A 52 -14.41 -18.04 12.81
C GLN A 52 -12.89 -18.27 12.84
N GLU A 53 -12.43 -19.51 12.90
CA GLU A 53 -11.01 -19.83 12.90
C GLU A 53 -10.34 -19.40 11.59
N LYS A 54 -10.99 -19.65 10.44
CA LYS A 54 -10.51 -19.18 9.13
C LYS A 54 -10.42 -17.66 9.07
N LEU A 55 -11.44 -16.95 9.56
CA LEU A 55 -11.45 -15.49 9.60
C LEU A 55 -10.31 -14.95 10.47
N ALA A 56 -10.10 -15.54 11.64
CA ALA A 56 -9.01 -15.17 12.55
C ALA A 56 -7.62 -15.39 11.90
N ARG A 57 -7.40 -16.55 11.25
CA ARG A 57 -6.16 -16.82 10.53
C ARG A 57 -5.92 -15.82 9.40
N ASN A 58 -6.94 -15.54 8.60
CA ASN A 58 -6.85 -14.58 7.51
C ASN A 58 -6.52 -13.18 8.02
N ALA A 59 -7.14 -12.74 9.12
CA ALA A 59 -6.85 -11.44 9.72
C ALA A 59 -5.39 -11.33 10.18
N GLN A 60 -4.85 -12.40 10.78
CA GLN A 60 -3.45 -12.46 11.19
C GLN A 60 -2.50 -12.36 9.99
N GLU A 61 -2.82 -13.07 8.90
CA GLU A 61 -2.03 -13.05 7.67
C GLU A 61 -2.06 -11.68 6.98
N ILE A 62 -3.25 -11.08 6.87
CA ILE A 62 -3.44 -9.71 6.35
C ILE A 62 -2.62 -8.71 7.17
N ARG A 63 -2.64 -8.81 8.50
CA ARG A 63 -1.83 -7.94 9.37
C ARG A 63 -0.33 -8.11 9.09
N SER A 64 0.14 -9.35 8.97
CA SER A 64 1.55 -9.64 8.65
C SER A 64 1.95 -9.04 7.30
N LEU A 65 1.13 -9.24 6.27
CA LEU A 65 1.35 -8.69 4.93
C LEU A 65 1.32 -7.16 4.95
N GLY A 66 0.41 -6.56 5.72
CA GLY A 66 0.31 -5.11 5.90
C GLY A 66 1.59 -4.50 6.47
N ILE A 67 2.16 -5.12 7.51
CA ILE A 67 3.44 -4.68 8.10
C ILE A 67 4.57 -4.77 7.06
N GLN A 68 4.69 -5.91 6.38
CA GLN A 68 5.72 -6.11 5.35
C GLN A 68 5.59 -5.12 4.20
N MET A 69 4.36 -4.85 3.74
CA MET A 69 4.07 -3.88 2.69
C MET A 69 4.47 -2.47 3.13
N TYR A 70 4.13 -2.07 4.35
CA TYR A 70 4.50 -0.76 4.90
C TYR A 70 6.03 -0.58 4.91
N ASP A 71 6.77 -1.57 5.39
CA ASP A 71 8.24 -1.53 5.40
C ASP A 71 8.84 -1.45 3.99
N ARG A 72 8.26 -2.15 3.01
CA ARG A 72 8.69 -2.07 1.61
C ARG A 72 8.44 -0.70 1.02
N ILE A 73 7.27 -0.11 1.26
CA ILE A 73 6.93 1.24 0.80
C ILE A 73 7.89 2.26 1.41
N ARG A 74 8.18 2.14 2.71
CA ARG A 74 9.12 3.02 3.40
C ARG A 74 10.51 2.99 2.76
N LYS A 75 11.06 1.80 2.53
CA LYS A 75 12.37 1.63 1.84
C LYS A 75 12.34 2.14 0.41
N PHE A 76 11.25 1.89 -0.32
CA PHE A 76 11.08 2.42 -1.66
C PHE A 76 11.08 3.94 -1.67
N ALA A 77 10.40 4.59 -0.72
CA ALA A 77 10.39 6.03 -0.58
C ALA A 77 11.79 6.60 -0.29
N GLU A 78 12.61 5.93 0.53
CA GLU A 78 14.02 6.31 0.74
C GLU A 78 14.82 6.30 -0.57
N HIS A 79 14.69 5.23 -1.37
CA HIS A 79 15.35 5.18 -2.69
C HIS A 79 14.86 6.28 -3.63
N TYR A 80 13.57 6.60 -3.61
CA TYR A 80 13.00 7.65 -4.45
C TYR A 80 13.46 9.05 -4.04
N ASP A 81 13.63 9.28 -2.73
CA ASP A 81 14.20 10.52 -2.20
C ASP A 81 15.65 10.71 -2.68
N ASP A 82 16.45 9.64 -2.69
CA ASP A 82 17.82 9.68 -3.22
C ASP A 82 17.86 9.95 -4.73
N VAL A 83 16.90 9.43 -5.49
CA VAL A 83 16.74 9.77 -6.91
C VAL A 83 16.40 11.25 -7.08
N GLY A 84 15.50 11.80 -6.25
CA GLY A 84 15.17 13.22 -6.24
C GLY A 84 16.41 14.10 -6.03
N LYS A 85 17.22 13.79 -5.01
CA LYS A 85 18.49 14.50 -4.76
C LYS A 85 19.46 14.41 -5.93
N ALA A 86 19.55 13.26 -6.58
CA ALA A 86 20.41 13.08 -7.75
C ALA A 86 19.94 13.94 -8.94
N LEU A 87 18.63 14.03 -9.17
CA LEU A 87 18.04 14.90 -10.19
C LEU A 87 18.30 16.37 -9.89
N ASP A 88 18.13 16.83 -8.66
CA ASP A 88 18.45 18.21 -8.26
C ASP A 88 19.92 18.54 -8.49
N ASN A 89 20.83 17.62 -8.17
CA ASN A 89 22.25 17.79 -8.45
C ASN A 89 22.53 17.87 -9.95
N ALA A 90 21.88 17.04 -10.77
CA ALA A 90 22.01 17.08 -12.22
C ALA A 90 21.50 18.41 -12.79
N GLN A 91 20.34 18.89 -12.34
CA GLN A 91 19.77 20.18 -12.72
C GLN A 91 20.71 21.33 -12.37
N ASN A 92 21.29 21.31 -11.16
CA ASN A 92 22.27 22.30 -10.72
C ASN A 92 23.55 22.28 -11.57
N ALA A 93 24.07 21.09 -11.89
CA ALA A 93 25.25 20.94 -12.75
C ALA A 93 24.98 21.46 -14.16
N PHE A 94 23.81 21.15 -14.72
CA PHE A 94 23.36 21.64 -16.01
C PHE A 94 23.26 23.18 -16.03
N ALA A 95 22.60 23.77 -15.04
CA ALA A 95 22.47 25.23 -14.92
C ALA A 95 23.83 25.93 -14.81
N LYS A 96 24.79 25.36 -14.05
CA LYS A 96 26.18 25.87 -13.97
C LYS A 96 26.90 25.77 -15.32
N GLY A 97 26.78 24.64 -16.02
CA GLY A 97 27.36 24.44 -17.35
C GLY A 97 26.86 25.47 -18.35
N ARG A 98 25.53 25.66 -18.42
CA ARG A 98 24.88 26.68 -19.25
C ARG A 98 25.39 28.09 -18.93
N ARG A 99 25.43 28.47 -17.65
CA ARG A 99 25.94 29.79 -17.24
C ARG A 99 27.40 30.01 -17.67
N SER A 100 28.25 28.98 -17.57
CA SER A 100 29.65 29.06 -18.02
C SER A 100 29.76 29.18 -19.53
N MET A 101 28.91 28.47 -20.28
CA MET A 101 28.83 28.59 -21.73
C MET A 101 28.45 30.02 -22.15
N ASP A 102 27.41 30.60 -21.53
CA ASP A 102 26.93 31.94 -21.83
C ASP A 102 27.99 33.02 -21.52
N THR A 103 28.59 32.94 -20.33
CA THR A 103 29.47 34.01 -19.82
C THR A 103 30.90 33.94 -20.34
N ARG A 104 31.41 32.75 -20.65
CA ARG A 104 32.82 32.56 -21.02
C ARG A 104 32.97 32.14 -22.46
N LEU A 105 32.29 31.06 -22.87
CA LEU A 105 32.49 30.48 -24.20
C LEU A 105 31.90 31.38 -25.29
N LEU A 106 30.63 31.77 -25.18
CA LEU A 106 29.98 32.61 -26.18
C LEU A 106 30.57 34.03 -26.21
N ALA A 107 30.92 34.59 -25.04
CA ALA A 107 31.60 35.88 -24.97
C ALA A 107 32.97 35.85 -25.67
N THR A 108 33.75 34.77 -25.46
CA THR A 108 35.05 34.59 -26.12
C THR A 108 34.89 34.34 -27.62
N ALA A 109 33.90 33.55 -28.02
CA ALA A 109 33.62 33.27 -29.42
C ALA A 109 33.22 34.54 -30.19
N ARG A 110 32.37 35.39 -29.60
CA ARG A 110 32.05 36.72 -30.15
C ARG A 110 33.29 37.61 -30.28
N LYS A 111 34.13 37.66 -29.26
CA LYS A 111 35.39 38.42 -29.31
C LYS A 111 36.35 37.90 -30.40
N LEU A 112 36.40 36.59 -30.64
CA LEU A 112 37.21 35.99 -31.69
C LEU A 112 36.69 36.39 -33.09
N GLU A 113 35.38 36.43 -33.25
CA GLU A 113 34.69 36.92 -34.45
C GLU A 113 34.99 38.40 -34.69
N ASP A 114 34.89 39.24 -33.65
CA ASP A 114 35.23 40.68 -33.71
C ASP A 114 36.69 40.93 -34.14
N LEU A 115 37.60 40.00 -33.81
CA LEU A 115 39.02 40.08 -34.17
C LEU A 115 39.33 39.48 -35.55
N GLY A 116 38.33 38.98 -36.29
CA GLY A 116 38.49 38.38 -37.61
C GLY A 116 39.25 37.04 -37.60
N ALA A 117 39.40 36.42 -36.42
CA ALA A 117 40.10 35.15 -36.23
C ALA A 117 39.16 33.94 -36.22
N ALA A 118 37.87 34.14 -36.53
CA ALA A 118 36.90 33.07 -36.69
C ALA A 118 37.20 32.25 -37.96
N PRO A 119 37.07 30.92 -37.93
CA PRO A 119 37.30 30.10 -39.12
C PRO A 119 36.31 30.48 -40.23
N ALA A 120 36.78 30.56 -41.47
CA ALA A 120 36.02 31.02 -42.65
C ALA A 120 34.72 30.24 -42.95
N ASN A 121 34.52 29.09 -42.28
CA ASN A 121 33.37 28.19 -42.44
C ASN A 121 32.52 28.10 -41.16
N ALA A 122 32.77 28.96 -40.16
CA ALA A 122 32.00 28.96 -38.92
C ALA A 122 30.59 29.50 -39.19
N GLY A 123 29.58 28.64 -39.09
CA GLY A 123 28.19 29.10 -39.03
C GLY A 123 27.93 29.97 -37.79
N ALA A 124 26.80 30.69 -37.78
CA ALA A 124 26.42 31.52 -36.66
C ALA A 124 26.39 30.72 -35.35
N LEU A 125 26.94 31.30 -34.28
CA LEU A 125 26.91 30.69 -32.96
C LEU A 125 25.45 30.41 -32.57
N PRO A 126 25.13 29.21 -32.06
CA PRO A 126 23.76 28.89 -31.67
C PRO A 126 23.29 29.91 -30.63
N ALA A 127 22.08 30.44 -30.82
CA ALA A 127 21.40 31.20 -29.78
C ALA A 127 21.29 30.30 -28.54
N VAL A 128 21.52 30.87 -27.37
CA VAL A 128 21.37 30.15 -26.09
C VAL A 128 19.98 29.51 -26.10
N LEU A 129 19.93 28.18 -26.13
CA LEU A 129 18.67 27.46 -26.07
C LEU A 129 18.05 27.74 -24.70
N SER A 130 17.05 28.62 -24.67
CA SER A 130 16.20 28.82 -23.50
C SER A 130 15.29 27.60 -23.40
N PHE A 131 15.79 26.51 -22.83
CA PHE A 131 14.91 25.45 -22.38
C PHE A 131 14.17 25.98 -21.14
N GLY A 132 12.90 26.33 -21.34
CA GLY A 132 12.02 26.83 -20.30
C GLY A 132 11.89 25.80 -19.18
N ILE A 133 12.45 26.13 -18.03
CA ILE A 133 11.81 25.81 -16.77
C ILE A 133 11.08 27.10 -16.43
N ASP A 134 9.84 27.21 -16.86
CA ASP A 134 8.95 28.22 -16.32
C ASP A 134 8.85 27.94 -14.82
N ASP A 135 9.39 28.87 -14.03
CA ASP A 135 9.26 28.87 -12.58
C ASP A 135 7.82 29.20 -12.22
N GLU A 136 6.94 28.20 -12.29
CA GLU A 136 5.58 28.24 -11.72
C GLU A 136 5.55 27.83 -10.24
N SER A 137 6.68 27.91 -9.51
CA SER A 137 6.74 27.55 -8.09
C SER A 137 6.82 28.77 -7.17
N GLY A 138 5.94 29.76 -7.36
CA GLY A 138 5.93 30.91 -6.45
C GLY A 138 4.87 31.99 -6.65
N SER A 139 3.59 31.66 -6.87
CA SER A 139 2.54 32.70 -6.91
C SER A 139 1.18 32.37 -6.25
N ASP A 140 1.01 31.26 -5.52
CA ASP A 140 -0.32 30.91 -4.95
C ASP A 140 -0.44 30.91 -3.42
N ALA A 141 0.40 31.67 -2.71
CA ALA A 141 0.22 31.86 -1.25
C ALA A 141 -0.64 33.10 -0.87
N GLY A 142 -1.27 33.77 -1.85
CA GLY A 142 -1.95 35.05 -1.65
C GLY A 142 -3.48 35.05 -1.68
N ARG A 143 -4.14 33.96 -2.11
CA ARG A 143 -5.60 33.96 -2.37
C ARG A 143 -6.35 32.96 -1.48
N SER A 144 -6.34 33.18 -0.17
CA SER A 144 -7.23 32.43 0.74
C SER A 144 -7.78 33.27 1.91
N ARG A 145 -7.81 34.60 1.79
CA ARG A 145 -8.38 35.47 2.84
C ARG A 145 -9.69 36.19 2.49
N GLU A 146 -10.32 35.89 1.35
CA GLU A 146 -11.52 36.62 0.92
C GLU A 146 -12.83 35.80 0.91
N ALA A 147 -12.89 34.68 1.62
CA ALA A 147 -14.11 33.85 1.73
C ALA A 147 -14.62 33.69 3.17
N ALA A 148 -14.47 34.73 4.00
CA ALA A 148 -14.98 34.75 5.38
C ALA A 148 -15.91 35.94 5.67
N GLY A 149 -16.59 36.45 4.65
CA GLY A 149 -17.52 37.58 4.81
C GLY A 149 -18.66 37.54 3.80
N ALA A 150 -19.60 36.60 3.99
CA ALA A 150 -20.96 36.67 3.48
C ALA A 150 -21.86 35.76 4.33
#